data_AF-A0A662UF41-F1
#
_entry.id   AF-A0A662UF41-F1
#
_cell.length_a   1.000
_cell.length_b   1.000
_cell.length_c   1.000
_cell.angle_alpha   90.00
_cell.angle_beta   90.00
_cell.angle_gamma   90.00
#
_symmetry.space_group_name_H-M   'P 1'
#
loop_
_entity.id
_entity.type
_entity.pdbx_description
1 polymer ?
#
loop_
_entity_poly.entity_id
_entity_poly.type
_entity_poly.pdbx_seq_one_letter_code
_entity_poly.pdbx_strand_id
1 'polypeptide(L)'
;MDENSDVVEKLGLKVVYEDPEILVVTAPNEYELREIILDLLKEKPMSVKEIHSVLSGIASEDKIRRAIMKLSEAGKVIADEDGRYRVLGLY
;
A
#
# COMPACT_ATOMS: atom_id res chain seq x y z
N MET A 1 -3.11 -17.87 22.28
CA MET A 1 -4.30 -18.73 22.40
C MET A 1 -5.28 -17.92 23.20
N ASP A 2 -6.27 -17.34 22.51
CA ASP A 2 -7.15 -16.32 23.05
C ASP A 2 -8.11 -16.92 24.07
N GLU A 3 -8.03 -16.47 25.33
CA GLU A 3 -8.81 -16.99 26.47
C GLU A 3 -10.32 -16.94 26.23
N ASN A 4 -10.79 -16.09 25.32
CA ASN A 4 -12.19 -15.96 24.95
C ASN A 4 -12.74 -17.15 24.15
N SER A 5 -11.89 -17.84 23.37
CA SER A 5 -12.32 -18.95 22.52
C SER A 5 -12.74 -20.18 23.36
N ASP A 6 -11.98 -20.46 24.41
CA ASP A 6 -12.19 -21.61 25.31
C ASP A 6 -13.51 -21.51 26.11
N VAL A 7 -13.98 -20.30 26.39
CA VAL A 7 -15.24 -20.06 27.13
C VAL A 7 -16.46 -20.33 26.24
N VAL A 8 -16.38 -19.94 24.95
CA VAL A 8 -17.47 -20.11 23.98
C VAL A 8 -17.68 -21.58 23.63
N GLU A 9 -16.60 -22.34 23.41
CA GLU A 9 -16.68 -23.79 23.16
C GLU A 9 -17.25 -24.56 24.36
N LYS A 10 -16.80 -24.27 25.58
CA LYS A 10 -17.29 -24.94 26.80
C LYS A 10 -18.78 -24.70 27.07
N LEU A 11 -19.31 -23.56 26.65
CA LEU A 11 -20.71 -23.18 26.86
C LEU A 11 -21.62 -23.57 25.70
N GLY A 12 -21.08 -24.19 24.63
CA GLY A 12 -21.85 -24.60 23.46
C GLY A 12 -22.52 -23.42 22.73
N LEU A 13 -21.96 -22.22 22.88
CA LEU A 13 -22.54 -21.00 22.33
C LEU A 13 -22.14 -20.85 20.87
N LYS A 14 -23.12 -20.54 20.02
CA LYS A 14 -22.86 -20.23 18.61
C LYS A 14 -22.46 -18.76 18.51
N VAL A 15 -21.25 -18.48 18.02
CA VAL A 15 -20.85 -17.12 17.65
C VAL A 15 -21.75 -16.65 16.51
N VAL A 16 -22.52 -15.60 16.75
CA VAL A 16 -23.49 -15.07 15.79
C VAL A 16 -22.92 -13.87 15.02
N TYR A 17 -21.99 -13.14 15.64
CA TYR A 17 -21.25 -12.03 15.06
C TYR A 17 -19.97 -11.80 15.86
N GLU A 18 -18.83 -11.66 15.18
CA GLU A 18 -17.54 -11.29 15.76
C GLU A 18 -17.10 -10.02 15.05
N ASP A 19 -16.83 -8.95 15.81
CA ASP A 19 -16.47 -7.66 15.24
C ASP A 19 -14.96 -7.65 14.94
N PRO A 20 -14.54 -7.53 13.66
CA PRO A 20 -13.13 -7.50 13.35
C PRO A 20 -12.48 -6.24 13.92
N GLU A 21 -11.32 -6.41 14.54
CA GLU A 21 -10.52 -5.32 15.09
C GLU A 21 -10.15 -4.31 13.98
N ILE A 22 -10.70 -3.10 14.04
CA ILE A 22 -10.46 -2.07 13.02
C ILE A 22 -9.13 -1.37 13.33
N LEU A 23 -8.12 -1.59 12.50
CA LEU A 23 -6.83 -0.91 12.62
C LEU A 23 -6.88 0.46 11.91
N VAL A 24 -6.90 1.54 12.71
CA VAL A 24 -6.86 2.93 12.20
C VAL A 24 -5.41 3.39 12.07
N VAL A 25 -4.99 3.69 10.84
CA VAL A 25 -3.68 4.31 10.57
C VAL A 25 -3.86 5.71 10.00
N THR A 26 -2.95 6.62 10.35
CA THR A 26 -2.88 7.94 9.71
C THR A 26 -2.48 7.77 8.25
N ALA A 27 -3.06 8.57 7.35
CA ALA A 27 -2.65 8.61 5.96
C ALA A 27 -1.17 9.02 5.85
N PRO A 28 -0.40 8.45 4.89
CA PRO A 28 0.99 8.81 4.72
C PRO A 28 1.11 10.26 4.26
N ASN A 29 2.12 10.94 4.79
CA ASN A 29 2.50 12.27 4.29
C ASN A 29 3.16 12.15 2.90
N GLU A 30 3.44 13.29 2.26
CA GLU A 30 3.98 13.29 0.89
C GLU A 30 5.37 12.62 0.77
N TYR A 31 6.19 12.71 1.81
CA TYR A 31 7.49 12.06 1.85
C TYR A 31 7.34 10.54 2.00
N GLU A 32 6.52 10.10 2.95
CA GLU A 32 6.22 8.67 3.15
C GLU A 32 5.59 8.04 1.92
N LEU A 33 4.67 8.73 1.24
CA LEU A 33 4.07 8.24 0.00
C LEU A 33 5.12 7.99 -1.07
N ARG A 34 6.15 8.85 -1.19
CA ARG A 34 7.24 8.64 -2.15
C ARG A 34 8.09 7.43 -1.80
N GLU A 35 8.41 7.23 -0.54
CA GLU A 35 9.21 6.07 -0.10
C GLU A 35 8.43 4.76 -0.31
N ILE A 36 7.13 4.73 0.03
CA ILE A 36 6.25 3.59 -0.26
C ILE A 36 6.22 3.29 -1.77
N ILE A 37 6.07 4.31 -2.62
CA ILE A 37 6.07 4.12 -4.08
C ILE A 37 7.43 3.59 -4.56
N LEU A 38 8.54 4.11 -4.04
CA LEU A 38 9.87 3.59 -4.36
C LEU A 38 10.01 2.11 -4.00
N ASP A 39 9.56 1.73 -2.81
CA ASP A 39 9.65 0.33 -2.36
C ASP A 39 8.81 -0.60 -3.23
N LEU A 40 7.59 -0.19 -3.61
CA LEU A 40 6.78 -0.94 -4.59
C LEU A 40 7.51 -1.10 -5.94
N LEU A 41 8.18 -0.04 -6.41
CA LEU A 41 8.90 -0.05 -7.69
C LEU A 41 10.24 -0.81 -7.63
N LYS A 42 10.79 -1.06 -6.45
CA LYS A 42 11.96 -1.94 -6.25
C LYS A 42 11.59 -3.40 -6.45
N GLU A 43 10.36 -3.80 -6.12
CA GLU A 43 9.89 -5.17 -6.31
C GLU A 43 9.65 -5.49 -7.80
N LYS A 44 8.97 -4.58 -8.51
CA LYS A 44 8.74 -4.70 -9.96
C LYS A 44 8.35 -3.35 -10.58
N PRO A 45 8.55 -3.18 -11.90
CA PRO A 45 8.00 -2.04 -12.63
C PRO A 45 6.47 -2.01 -12.54
N MET A 46 5.89 -0.83 -12.29
CA MET A 46 4.44 -0.65 -12.17
C MET A 46 3.95 0.63 -12.84
N SER A 47 2.74 0.59 -13.36
CA SER A 47 2.00 1.77 -13.83
C SER A 47 1.34 2.52 -12.66
N VAL A 48 0.94 3.77 -12.90
CA VAL A 48 0.16 4.57 -11.93
C VAL A 48 -1.10 3.84 -11.46
N LYS A 49 -1.79 3.13 -12.36
CA LYS A 49 -3.01 2.37 -12.04
C LYS A 49 -2.72 1.20 -11.11
N GLU A 50 -1.63 0.48 -11.34
CA GLU A 50 -1.22 -0.64 -10.49
C GLU A 50 -0.84 -0.15 -9.08
N ILE A 51 -0.06 0.93 -8.99
CA ILE A 51 0.31 1.55 -7.70
C ILE A 51 -0.96 2.03 -6.96
N HIS A 52 -1.89 2.66 -7.67
CA HIS A 52 -3.16 3.10 -7.08
C HIS A 52 -4.04 1.94 -6.62
N SER A 53 -4.01 0.80 -7.32
CA SER A 53 -4.71 -0.40 -6.87
C SER A 53 -4.14 -0.94 -5.56
N VAL A 54 -2.81 -0.88 -5.37
CA VAL A 54 -2.16 -1.32 -4.12
C VAL A 54 -2.41 -0.33 -2.99
N LEU A 55 -2.39 0.97 -3.28
CA LEU A 55 -2.58 2.06 -2.31
C LEU A 55 -4.02 2.56 -2.22
N SER A 56 -4.98 1.73 -2.65
CA SER A 56 -6.39 2.11 -2.65
C SER A 56 -6.86 2.39 -1.22
N GLY A 57 -7.53 3.53 -1.01
CA GLY A 57 -7.91 4.01 0.32
C GLY A 57 -6.81 4.73 1.10
N ILE A 58 -5.55 4.65 0.65
CA ILE A 58 -4.39 5.31 1.29
C ILE A 58 -4.02 6.60 0.54
N ALA A 59 -3.95 6.54 -0.80
CA ALA A 59 -3.59 7.68 -1.63
C ALA A 59 -4.41 7.72 -2.92
N SER A 60 -4.79 8.93 -3.37
CA SER A 60 -5.46 9.11 -4.66
C SER A 60 -4.48 8.98 -5.82
N GLU A 61 -4.98 8.57 -6.99
CA GLU A 61 -4.19 8.49 -8.23
C GLU A 61 -3.44 9.79 -8.55
N ASP A 62 -4.07 10.94 -8.29
CA ASP A 62 -3.48 12.26 -8.47
C ASP A 62 -2.29 12.53 -7.51
N LYS A 63 -2.39 12.11 -6.24
CA LYS A 63 -1.25 12.16 -5.31
C LYS A 63 -0.12 11.24 -5.76
N ILE A 64 -0.44 10.06 -6.27
CA ILE A 64 0.55 9.11 -6.79
C ILE A 64 1.27 9.71 -8.00
N ARG A 65 0.53 10.29 -8.95
CA ARG A 65 1.13 10.95 -10.13
C ARG A 65 2.11 12.05 -9.73
N ARG A 66 1.72 12.93 -8.79
CA ARG A 66 2.62 13.97 -8.26
C ARG A 66 3.85 13.40 -7.56
N ALA A 67 3.68 12.34 -6.77
CA ALA A 67 4.79 11.70 -6.08
C ALA A 67 5.79 11.08 -7.07
N ILE A 68 5.31 10.37 -8.10
CA ILE A 68 6.13 9.79 -9.17
C ILE A 68 6.86 10.88 -9.96
N MET A 69 6.18 11.98 -10.30
CA MET A 69 6.80 13.11 -11.00
C MET A 69 7.98 13.68 -10.19
N LYS A 70 7.80 13.90 -8.88
CA LYS A 70 8.90 14.31 -7.98
C LYS A 70 10.04 13.30 -7.93
N LEU A 71 9.73 12.00 -7.93
CA LEU A 71 10.75 10.94 -7.97
C LEU A 71 11.51 10.93 -9.31
N SER A 72 10.84 11.21 -10.41
CA SER A 72 11.43 11.28 -11.75
C SER A 72 12.33 12.51 -11.89
N GLU A 73 11.87 13.68 -11.41
CA GLU A 73 12.67 14.91 -11.37
C GLU A 73 13.92 14.75 -10.51
N ALA A 74 13.84 13.98 -9.43
CA ALA A 74 14.98 13.64 -8.57
C ALA A 74 15.88 12.55 -9.17
N GLY A 75 15.60 12.05 -10.37
CA GLY A 75 16.38 10.99 -11.03
C GLY A 75 16.31 9.63 -10.33
N LYS A 76 15.29 9.38 -9.51
CA LYS A 76 15.12 8.10 -8.80
C LYS A 76 14.33 7.06 -9.60
N VAL A 77 13.44 7.49 -10.49
CA VAL A 77 12.62 6.60 -11.31
C VAL A 77 12.58 7.06 -12.77
N ILE A 78 12.34 6.13 -13.69
CA ILE A 78 12.15 6.39 -15.11
C ILE A 78 10.94 5.62 -15.63
N ALA A 79 10.23 6.19 -16.60
CA ALA A 79 9.16 5.50 -17.32
C ALA A 79 9.74 4.67 -18.49
N ASP A 80 9.18 3.50 -18.74
CA ASP A 80 9.42 2.72 -19.95
C ASP A 80 8.42 3.06 -21.07
N GLU A 81 8.56 2.41 -22.22
CA GLU A 81 7.72 2.63 -23.41
C GLU A 81 6.26 2.23 -23.19
N ASP A 82 5.99 1.35 -22.22
CA ASP A 82 4.66 0.90 -21.83
C ASP A 82 3.99 1.79 -20.77
N GLY A 83 4.69 2.86 -20.33
CA GLY A 83 4.20 3.78 -19.31
C GLY A 83 4.28 3.23 -17.88
N ARG A 84 5.08 2.20 -17.65
CA ARG A 84 5.42 1.72 -16.31
C ARG A 84 6.67 2.41 -15.79
N TYR A 85 6.71 2.63 -14.49
CA TYR A 85 7.83 3.24 -13.81
C TYR A 85 8.74 2.17 -13.24
N ARG A 86 10.03 2.45 -13.24
CA ARG A 86 11.07 1.58 -12.66
C ARG A 86 12.12 2.43 -11.94
N VAL A 87 12.74 1.89 -10.89
CA VAL A 87 13.79 2.60 -10.15
C VAL A 87 15.07 2.69 -10.98
N LEU A 88 15.72 3.85 -10.99
CA LEU A 88 17.02 4.08 -11.64
C LEU A 88 18.15 3.58 -10.73
N GLY A 89 19.16 2.91 -11.33
CA GLY A 89 20.33 2.39 -10.61
C GLY A 89 20.18 1.00 -9.99
N LEU A 90 19.08 0.29 -10.29
CA LEU A 90 18.87 -1.11 -9.89
C LEU A 90 19.25 -2.12 -11.00
N TYR A 91 20.06 -1.71 -11.99
CA TYR A 91 20.50 -2.55 -13.11
C TYR A 91 22.00 -2.37 -13.36
#